data_AF-A0A1H4FF47-F1
#
_entry.id   AF-A0A1H4FF47-F1
#
_cell.length_a   1.000
_cell.length_b   1.000
_cell.length_c   1.000
_cell.angle_alpha   90.00
_cell.angle_beta   90.00
_cell.angle_gamma   90.00
#
_symmetry.space_group_name_H-M   'P 1'
#
loop_
_entity.id
_entity.type
_entity.pdbx_description
1 polymer ?
#
loop_
_entity_poly.entity_id
_entity_poly.type
_entity_poly.pdbx_seq_one_letter_code
_entity_poly.pdbx_strand_id
1 'polypeptide(L)'
;MRLELPARSEILHAADLGLPKDWHDHMAATQSIGMNWLASGASLGLWVPSFVERDEMNLLINPAHSQYGAIRLVVERNPFEFDPRLF
;
A
#
# COMPACT_ATOMS: atom_id res chain seq x y z
N MET A 1 3.65 -6.13 -14.84
CA MET A 1 3.48 -7.21 -13.84
C MET A 1 2.39 -6.78 -12.89
N ARG A 2 1.57 -7.71 -12.40
CA ARG A 2 0.43 -7.40 -11.54
C ARG A 2 0.43 -8.29 -10.30
N LEU A 3 0.10 -7.70 -9.16
CA LEU A 3 -0.21 -8.46 -7.95
C LEU A 3 -1.71 -8.74 -7.89
N GLU A 4 -2.09 -10.00 -7.75
CA GLU A 4 -3.46 -10.40 -7.48
C GLU A 4 -3.58 -10.78 -6.01
N LEU A 5 -4.37 -10.00 -5.26
CA LEU A 5 -4.67 -10.29 -3.86
C LEU A 5 -5.82 -11.31 -3.77
N PRO A 6 -5.87 -12.14 -2.72
CA PRO A 6 -7.00 -13.02 -2.47
C PRO A 6 -8.31 -12.22 -2.40
N ALA A 7 -9.38 -12.71 -3.05
CA ALA A 7 -10.62 -11.96 -3.25
C ALA A 7 -11.36 -11.51 -1.96
N ARG A 8 -11.02 -12.09 -0.80
CA ARG A 8 -11.59 -11.76 0.51
C ARG A 8 -10.54 -11.19 1.48
N SER A 9 -9.49 -10.57 0.95
CA SER A 9 -8.48 -9.93 1.79
C SER A 9 -9.02 -8.62 2.34
N GLU A 10 -8.88 -8.43 3.64
CA GLU A 10 -9.15 -7.14 4.25
C GLU A 10 -8.06 -6.13 3.84
N ILE A 11 -8.50 -4.95 3.43
CA ILE A 11 -7.64 -3.81 3.12
C ILE A 11 -8.24 -2.61 3.84
N LEU A 12 -7.49 -2.03 4.75
CA LEU A 12 -7.92 -0.86 5.52
C LEU A 12 -7.50 0.43 4.82
N HIS A 13 -8.07 1.56 5.24
CA HIS A 13 -7.62 2.88 4.84
C HIS A 13 -6.95 3.58 6.02
N ALA A 14 -5.80 4.24 5.78
CA ALA A 14 -5.10 4.95 6.85
C ALA A 14 -5.93 6.09 7.45
N ALA A 15 -6.86 6.68 6.68
CA ALA A 15 -7.83 7.65 7.19
C ALA A 15 -8.67 7.09 8.35
N ASP A 16 -9.07 5.81 8.28
CA ASP A 16 -9.84 5.13 9.33
C ASP A 16 -8.97 4.79 10.56
N LEU A 17 -7.64 4.81 10.39
CA LEU A 17 -6.65 4.62 11.45
C LEU A 17 -6.20 5.94 12.10
N GLY A 18 -6.89 7.04 11.81
CA GLY A 18 -6.60 8.35 12.39
C GLY A 18 -5.49 9.12 11.69
N LEU A 19 -5.23 8.86 10.41
CA LEU A 19 -4.32 9.66 9.60
C LEU A 19 -4.79 11.14 9.60
N PRO A 20 -3.95 12.10 10.03
CA PRO A 20 -4.31 13.52 10.03
C PRO A 20 -4.64 14.04 8.63
N LYS A 21 -5.46 15.08 8.52
CA LYS A 21 -5.78 15.70 7.21
C LYS A 21 -4.54 16.34 6.56
N ASP A 22 -3.65 16.86 7.38
CA ASP A 22 -2.36 17.48 7.05
C ASP A 22 -1.19 16.49 7.24
N TRP A 23 -1.44 15.19 7.04
CA TRP A 23 -0.46 14.12 7.21
C TRP A 23 0.89 14.34 6.50
N HIS A 24 0.88 15.08 5.40
CA HIS A 24 2.05 15.39 4.58
C HIS A 24 3.09 16.23 5.32
N ASP A 25 2.67 16.97 6.35
CA ASP A 25 3.55 17.73 7.23
C ASP A 25 3.92 16.95 8.52
N HIS A 26 3.38 15.74 8.69
CA HIS A 26 3.43 14.97 9.94
C HIS A 26 4.09 13.59 9.76
N MET A 27 5.37 13.58 9.40
CA MET A 27 6.15 12.35 9.16
C MET A 27 6.12 11.37 10.35
N ALA A 28 6.23 11.85 11.59
CA ALA A 28 6.21 10.98 12.76
C ALA A 28 4.85 10.29 12.95
N ALA A 29 3.74 10.97 12.61
CA ALA A 29 2.40 10.38 12.67
C ALA A 29 2.22 9.30 11.60
N THR A 30 2.61 9.56 10.35
CA THR A 30 2.49 8.58 9.25
C THR A 30 3.30 7.32 9.54
N GLN A 31 4.53 7.46 10.06
CA GLN A 31 5.37 6.34 10.48
C GLN A 31 4.73 5.56 11.63
N SER A 32 4.24 6.24 12.67
CA SER A 32 3.64 5.57 13.83
C SER A 32 2.40 4.78 13.45
N ILE A 33 1.52 5.35 12.62
CA ILE A 33 0.33 4.65 12.10
C ILE A 33 0.73 3.41 11.30
N GLY A 34 1.70 3.55 10.38
CA GLY A 34 2.18 2.43 9.58
C GLY A 34 2.81 1.31 10.42
N MET A 35 3.62 1.66 11.42
CA MET A 35 4.24 0.69 12.33
C MET A 35 3.21 -0.04 13.18
N ASN A 36 2.24 0.68 13.75
CA ASN A 36 1.18 0.09 14.55
C ASN A 36 0.30 -0.85 13.70
N TRP A 37 -0.07 -0.43 12.49
CA TRP A 37 -0.79 -1.28 11.54
C TRP A 37 0.00 -2.54 11.18
N LEU A 38 1.27 -2.40 10.81
CA LEU A 38 2.14 -3.52 10.44
C LEU A 38 2.23 -4.56 11.58
N ALA A 39 2.49 -4.08 12.80
CA ALA A 39 2.62 -4.93 13.98
C ALA A 39 1.29 -5.60 14.39
N SER A 40 0.16 -4.94 14.16
CA SER A 40 -1.16 -5.50 14.51
C SER A 40 -1.56 -6.71 13.66
N GLY A 41 -1.06 -6.80 12.42
CA GLY A 41 -1.52 -7.80 11.46
C GLY A 41 -3.02 -7.69 11.14
N ALA A 42 -3.62 -6.50 11.30
CA ALA A 42 -5.08 -6.32 11.19
C ALA A 42 -5.64 -6.48 9.77
N SER A 43 -4.82 -6.32 8.73
CA SER A 43 -5.25 -6.46 7.35
C SER A 43 -4.09 -6.84 6.43
N LEU A 44 -4.39 -7.37 5.24
CA LEU A 44 -3.37 -7.71 4.25
C LEU A 44 -2.76 -6.46 3.62
N GLY A 45 -3.61 -5.44 3.39
CA GLY A 45 -3.20 -4.19 2.79
C GLY A 45 -3.66 -2.97 3.58
N LEU A 46 -2.99 -1.84 3.35
CA LEU A 46 -3.38 -0.53 3.83
C LEU A 46 -3.29 0.48 2.69
N TRP A 47 -4.42 1.08 2.34
CA TRP A 47 -4.47 2.23 1.44
C TRP A 47 -3.97 3.48 2.15
N VAL A 48 -2.96 4.13 1.57
CA VAL A 48 -2.41 5.40 2.03
C VAL A 48 -2.44 6.42 0.89
N PRO A 49 -2.68 7.70 1.16
CA PRO A 49 -2.62 8.73 0.12
C PRO A 49 -1.19 8.85 -0.43
N SER A 50 -1.06 9.12 -1.73
CA SER A 50 0.23 9.41 -2.33
C SER A 50 0.65 10.84 -2.00
N PHE A 51 1.94 11.02 -1.66
CA PHE A 51 2.49 12.35 -1.36
C PHE A 51 2.73 13.16 -2.64
N VAL A 52 3.06 12.46 -3.73
CA VAL A 52 3.41 13.06 -5.02
C VAL A 52 2.14 13.49 -5.76
N GLU A 53 1.16 12.61 -5.84
CA GLU A 53 -0.14 12.86 -6.48
C GLU A 53 -1.25 12.63 -5.45
N ARG A 54 -1.82 13.71 -4.92
CA ARG A 54 -2.67 13.64 -3.72
C ARG A 54 -4.05 13.06 -3.98
N ASP A 55 -4.47 13.02 -5.24
CA ASP A 55 -5.72 12.38 -5.65
C ASP A 55 -5.55 10.86 -5.90
N GLU A 56 -4.32 10.35 -5.83
CA GLU A 56 -4.00 8.93 -5.96
C GLU A 56 -3.63 8.26 -4.62
N MET A 57 -3.69 6.93 -4.61
CA MET A 57 -3.42 6.11 -3.44
C MET A 57 -2.28 5.12 -3.70
N ASN A 58 -1.43 4.92 -2.70
CA ASN A 58 -0.49 3.81 -2.65
C ASN A 58 -1.05 2.68 -1.79
N LEU A 59 -0.71 1.44 -2.13
CA LEU A 59 -1.05 0.27 -1.32
C LEU A 59 0.19 -0.24 -0.58
N LEU A 60 0.14 -0.22 0.74
CA LEU A 60 1.10 -0.96 1.57
C LEU A 60 0.62 -2.41 1.72
N ILE A 61 1.52 -3.38 1.67
CA ILE A 61 1.22 -4.80 1.85
C ILE A 61 1.95 -5.30 3.10
N ASN A 62 1.25 -6.00 3.99
CA ASN A 62 1.83 -6.54 5.23
C ASN A 62 2.38 -7.97 5.02
N PRO A 63 3.72 -8.18 5.03
CA PRO A 63 4.30 -9.51 4.85
C PRO A 63 4.07 -10.48 6.00
N ALA A 64 3.76 -9.97 7.19
CA ALA A 64 3.47 -10.77 8.38
C ALA A 64 2.00 -11.22 8.44
N HIS A 65 1.14 -10.72 7.56
CA HIS A 65 -0.27 -11.10 7.53
C HIS A 65 -0.45 -12.54 7.03
N SER A 66 -1.36 -13.30 7.64
CA SER A 66 -1.59 -14.73 7.33
C SER A 66 -1.93 -15.00 5.86
N GLN A 67 -2.55 -14.04 5.17
CA GLN A 67 -2.91 -14.14 3.75
C GLN A 67 -1.80 -13.70 2.78
N TYR A 68 -0.65 -13.19 3.27
CA TYR A 68 0.41 -12.66 2.40
C TYR A 68 0.94 -13.70 1.40
N GLY A 69 1.15 -14.93 1.84
CA GLY A 69 1.62 -16.03 0.98
C GLY A 69 0.64 -16.43 -0.13
N ALA A 70 -0.61 -15.94 -0.09
CA ALA A 70 -1.61 -16.20 -1.12
C ALA A 70 -1.65 -15.11 -2.21
N ILE A 71 -0.85 -14.05 -2.11
CA ILE A 71 -0.70 -13.05 -3.17
C ILE A 71 -0.03 -13.71 -4.39
N ARG A 72 -0.63 -13.53 -5.56
CA ARG A 72 -0.08 -14.05 -6.82
C ARG A 72 0.60 -12.95 -7.61
N LEU A 73 1.85 -13.17 -7.99
CA LEU A 73 2.53 -12.35 -8.99
C LEU A 73 2.18 -12.87 -10.39
N VAL A 74 1.55 -12.03 -11.19
CA VAL A 74 1.22 -12.31 -12.58
C VAL A 74 2.18 -11.52 -13.48
N VAL A 75 3.00 -12.25 -14.22
CA VAL A 75 3.88 -11.67 -15.24
C VAL A 75 3.01 -11.35 -16.46
N GLU A 76 3.01 -10.09 -16.88
CA GLU A 76 2.23 -9.64 -18.03
C GLU A 76 3.00 -9.91 -19.33
N ARG A 77 2.26 -10.21 -20.40
CA ARG A 77 2.84 -10.61 -21.70
C ARG A 77 3.68 -9.51 -22.35
N ASN A 78 3.32 -8.24 -22.11
CA ASN A 78 4.03 -7.07 -22.58
C ASN A 78 4.44 -6.24 -21.37
N PRO A 79 5.63 -6.45 -20.79
CA PRO A 79 6.09 -5.63 -19.68
C PRO A 79 6.19 -4.17 -20.14
N PHE A 80 5.94 -3.25 -19.21
CA PHE A 80 6.19 -1.84 -19.45
C PHE A 80 7.69 -1.64 -19.70
N GLU A 81 8.03 -0.97 -20.80
CA GLU A 81 9.38 -0.53 -21.11
C GLU A 81 9.45 0.99 -20.93
N PHE A 82 10.39 1.45 -20.10
CA PHE A 82 10.63 2.87 -19.94
C PHE A 82 11.10 3.46 -21.27
N ASP A 83 10.49 4.57 -21.70
CA ASP A 83 10.99 5.32 -22.84
C ASP A 83 12.41 5.80 -22.55
N PRO A 84 13.40 5.55 -23.42
CA PRO A 84 14.78 5.92 -23.18
C PRO A 84 15.03 7.43 -23.04
N ARG A 85 14.02 8.26 -23.29
CA ARG A 85 14.05 9.72 -23.13
C ARG A 85 13.50 10.21 -21.79
N LEU A 86 13.02 9.31 -20.92
CA LEU A 86 12.55 9.64 -19.56
C LEU A 86 13.70 9.71 -18.53
N PHE A 87 14.96 9.75 -18.98
CA PHE A 87 16.16 9.80 -18.15
C PHE A 87 16.92 11.11 -18.34
#